data_AF-A0A520ZL24-F1
#
_entry.id   AF-A0A520ZL24-F1
#
_cell.length_a   1.000
_cell.length_b   1.000
_cell.length_c   1.000
_cell.angle_alpha   90.00
_cell.angle_beta   90.00
_cell.angle_gamma   90.00
#
_symmetry.space_group_name_H-M   'P 1'
#
loop_
_entity.id
_entity.type
_entity.pdbx_description
1 polymer ?
#
loop_
_entity_poly.entity_id
_entity_poly.type
_entity_poly.pdbx_seq_one_letter_code
_entity_poly.pdbx_strand_id
1 'polypeptide(L)'
;TGAGGSAPKHVQQFVKENHLRWDSLGEFCALGESLKFLGEAKDNARATILGEAVEAATQGILDNDRSPGRKVGQPDNRDSHFWFALYWAEALAAQDRDADLARHFAPIAKALRDASDTITGDFAAVQGSAVDLGGYYHTDPKKTADVMRPSAALNGIIG
;
A
#
# COMPACT_ATOMS: atom_id res chain seq x y z
N THR A 1 -6.42 5.98 -12.34
CA THR A 1 -6.70 4.60 -11.93
C THR A 1 -8.18 4.40 -11.61
N GLY A 2 -8.92 5.45 -11.20
CA GLY A 2 -10.39 5.50 -11.30
C GLY A 2 -10.86 6.61 -12.23
N ALA A 3 -12.18 6.82 -12.33
CA ALA A 3 -12.81 7.86 -13.16
C ALA A 3 -12.94 9.24 -12.47
N GLY A 4 -12.42 9.39 -11.25
CA GLY A 4 -12.47 10.63 -10.47
C GLY A 4 -11.31 11.60 -10.72
N GLY A 5 -11.35 12.76 -10.08
CA GLY A 5 -10.25 13.74 -10.06
C GLY A 5 -9.25 13.53 -8.91
N SER A 6 -8.31 14.46 -8.73
CA SER A 6 -7.21 14.38 -7.74
C SER A 6 -7.57 14.76 -6.29
N ALA A 7 -8.86 14.93 -6.00
CA ALA A 7 -9.40 15.18 -4.65
C ALA A 7 -8.62 16.23 -3.80
N PRO A 8 -8.59 17.53 -4.18
CA PRO A 8 -7.83 18.56 -3.45
C PRO A 8 -8.19 18.71 -1.96
N LYS A 9 -9.43 18.35 -1.57
CA LYS A 9 -9.86 18.34 -0.17
C LYS A 9 -9.19 17.25 0.68
N HIS A 10 -8.58 16.23 0.07
CA HIS A 10 -7.81 15.21 0.77
C HIS A 10 -6.45 15.78 1.18
N VAL A 11 -5.79 16.50 0.26
CA VAL A 11 -4.53 17.20 0.55
C VAL A 11 -4.71 18.23 1.67
N GLN A 12 -5.83 18.95 1.69
CA GLN A 12 -6.12 19.90 2.78
C GLN A 12 -6.24 19.24 4.16
N GLN A 13 -6.84 18.04 4.25
CA GLN A 13 -6.88 17.29 5.51
C GLN A 13 -5.49 16.77 5.85
N PHE A 14 -4.79 16.21 4.88
CA PHE A 14 -3.47 15.64 5.07
C PHE A 14 -2.47 16.67 5.60
N VAL A 15 -2.41 17.87 5.01
CA VAL A 15 -1.50 18.94 5.47
C VAL A 15 -1.85 19.41 6.89
N LYS A 16 -3.14 19.48 7.24
CA LYS A 16 -3.57 20.00 8.55
C LYS A 16 -3.48 18.98 9.67
N GLU A 17 -3.72 17.71 9.35
CA GLU A 17 -4.02 16.68 10.34
C GLU A 17 -3.28 15.36 10.08
N ASN A 18 -2.38 15.31 9.09
CA ASN A 18 -1.61 14.13 8.68
C ASN A 18 -2.48 12.88 8.52
N HIS A 19 -3.67 13.02 7.95
CA HIS A 19 -4.58 11.92 7.65
C HIS A 19 -5.00 11.98 6.18
N LEU A 20 -4.61 10.96 5.41
CA LEU A 20 -4.91 10.86 3.99
C LEU A 20 -6.02 9.84 3.75
N ARG A 21 -7.26 10.32 3.59
CA ARG A 21 -8.44 9.48 3.28
C ARG A 21 -8.61 9.12 1.79
N TRP A 22 -7.52 9.11 1.03
CA TRP A 22 -7.55 8.70 -0.37
C TRP A 22 -7.61 7.18 -0.46
N ASP A 23 -8.57 6.64 -1.20
CA ASP A 23 -8.70 5.21 -1.41
C ASP A 23 -7.94 4.78 -2.67
N SER A 24 -6.89 3.98 -2.49
CA SER A 24 -6.04 3.47 -3.57
C SER A 24 -6.56 2.16 -4.18
N LEU A 25 -7.76 1.70 -3.85
CA LEU A 25 -8.33 0.45 -4.40
C LEU A 25 -8.28 0.41 -5.93
N GLY A 26 -8.60 1.52 -6.61
CA GLY A 26 -8.51 1.59 -8.07
C GLY A 26 -7.09 1.45 -8.62
N GLU A 27 -6.08 1.85 -7.86
CA GLU A 27 -4.66 1.65 -8.21
C GLU A 27 -4.27 0.18 -8.09
N PHE A 28 -4.74 -0.52 -7.05
CA PHE A 28 -4.52 -1.95 -6.87
C PHE A 28 -5.17 -2.76 -8.00
N CYS A 29 -6.44 -2.49 -8.34
CA CYS A 29 -7.12 -3.14 -9.46
C CYS A 29 -6.37 -2.91 -10.79
N ALA A 30 -5.96 -1.66 -11.06
CA ALA A 30 -5.24 -1.33 -12.28
C ALA A 30 -3.86 -2.04 -12.36
N LEU A 31 -3.18 -2.20 -11.22
CA LEU A 31 -1.90 -2.90 -11.14
C LEU A 31 -2.05 -4.40 -11.47
N GLY A 32 -3.08 -5.05 -10.89
CA GLY A 32 -3.37 -6.46 -11.16
C GLY A 32 -3.60 -6.72 -12.65
N GLU A 33 -4.45 -5.91 -13.29
CA GLU A 33 -4.69 -6.00 -14.74
C GLU A 33 -3.43 -5.68 -15.56
N SER A 34 -2.66 -4.67 -15.18
CA SER A 34 -1.42 -4.33 -15.88
C SER A 34 -0.39 -5.47 -15.86
N LEU A 35 -0.28 -6.20 -14.75
CA LEU A 35 0.65 -7.32 -14.60
C LEU A 35 0.17 -8.57 -15.36
N LYS A 36 -1.12 -8.88 -15.30
CA LYS A 36 -1.71 -9.97 -16.11
C LYS A 36 -1.55 -9.70 -17.61
N PHE A 37 -1.83 -8.48 -18.05
CA PHE A 37 -1.60 -8.07 -19.44
C PHE A 37 -0.14 -8.23 -19.86
N LEU A 38 0.82 -7.83 -19.00
CA LEU A 38 2.23 -8.06 -19.26
C LEU A 38 2.56 -9.56 -19.38
N GLY A 39 1.98 -10.39 -18.51
CA GLY A 39 2.11 -11.85 -18.54
C GLY A 39 1.66 -12.43 -19.88
N GLU A 40 0.47 -12.06 -20.35
CA GLU A 40 -0.06 -12.50 -21.64
C GLU A 40 0.74 -11.96 -22.83
N ALA A 41 1.02 -10.65 -22.83
CA ALA A 41 1.66 -9.98 -23.97
C ALA A 41 3.13 -10.35 -24.17
N LYS A 42 3.79 -10.88 -23.13
CA LYS A 42 5.22 -11.21 -23.14
C LYS A 42 5.52 -12.67 -22.77
N ASP A 43 4.50 -13.51 -22.63
CA ASP A 43 4.64 -14.88 -22.15
C ASP A 43 5.45 -14.95 -20.83
N ASN A 44 5.11 -14.07 -19.89
CA ASN A 44 5.81 -13.92 -18.61
C ASN A 44 4.96 -14.50 -17.47
N ALA A 45 5.16 -15.79 -17.19
CA ALA A 45 4.44 -16.49 -16.13
C ALA A 45 4.56 -15.82 -14.75
N ARG A 46 5.72 -15.23 -14.41
CA ARG A 46 5.89 -14.50 -13.14
C ARG A 46 5.03 -13.26 -13.07
N ALA A 47 4.88 -12.52 -14.16
CA ALA A 47 4.00 -11.36 -14.21
C ALA A 47 2.52 -11.77 -14.01
N THR A 48 2.09 -12.89 -14.58
CA THR A 48 0.74 -13.44 -14.33
C THR A 48 0.55 -13.78 -12.85
N ILE A 49 1.51 -14.49 -12.23
CA ILE A 49 1.44 -14.84 -10.79
C ILE A 49 1.39 -13.59 -9.92
N LEU A 50 2.20 -12.57 -10.23
CA LEU A 50 2.17 -11.29 -9.52
C LEU A 50 0.79 -10.62 -9.62
N GLY A 51 0.20 -10.61 -10.82
CA GLY A 51 -1.13 -10.03 -11.05
C GLY A 51 -2.26 -10.78 -10.33
N GLU A 52 -2.28 -12.11 -10.36
CA GLU A 52 -3.25 -12.92 -9.60
C GLU A 52 -3.10 -12.70 -8.08
N ALA A 53 -1.87 -12.57 -7.59
CA ALA A 53 -1.62 -12.27 -6.18
C ALA A 53 -2.06 -10.85 -5.79
N VAL A 54 -2.04 -9.87 -6.71
CA VAL A 54 -2.64 -8.54 -6.49
C VAL A 54 -4.15 -8.64 -6.31
N GLU A 55 -4.84 -9.49 -7.08
CA GLU A 55 -6.28 -9.72 -6.92
C GLU A 55 -6.60 -10.31 -5.55
N ALA A 56 -5.84 -11.33 -5.13
CA ALA A 56 -5.97 -11.91 -3.79
C ALA A 56 -5.73 -10.87 -2.69
N ALA A 57 -4.72 -10.01 -2.84
CA ALA A 57 -4.44 -8.93 -1.89
C ALA A 57 -5.58 -7.88 -1.85
N THR A 58 -6.11 -7.53 -3.01
CA THR A 58 -7.23 -6.58 -3.15
C THR A 58 -8.50 -7.13 -2.50
N GLN A 59 -8.80 -8.42 -2.71
CA GLN A 59 -9.89 -9.11 -2.01
C GLN A 59 -9.66 -9.10 -0.49
N GLY A 60 -8.43 -9.36 -0.04
CA GLY A 60 -8.05 -9.28 1.38
C GLY A 60 -8.30 -7.91 2.00
N ILE A 61 -8.09 -6.81 1.26
CA ILE A 61 -8.44 -5.45 1.71
C ILE A 61 -9.95 -5.32 1.95
N LEU A 62 -10.75 -5.80 1.01
CA LEU A 62 -12.22 -5.71 1.07
C LEU A 62 -12.80 -6.60 2.19
N ASP A 63 -12.37 -7.86 2.27
CA ASP A 63 -12.88 -8.83 3.24
C ASP A 63 -12.60 -8.44 4.69
N ASN A 64 -11.51 -7.71 4.92
CA ASN A 64 -11.05 -7.32 6.25
C ASN A 64 -11.27 -5.82 6.55
N ASP A 65 -12.05 -5.12 5.73
CA ASP A 65 -12.36 -3.69 5.87
C ASP A 65 -11.11 -2.82 6.09
N ARG A 66 -10.05 -3.06 5.29
CA ARG A 66 -8.76 -2.36 5.37
C ARG A 66 -8.69 -1.11 4.48
N SER A 67 -9.84 -0.59 4.06
CA SER A 67 -9.92 0.69 3.36
C SER A 67 -9.73 1.88 4.32
N PRO A 68 -9.26 3.03 3.83
CA PRO A 68 -9.03 4.21 4.66
C PRO A 68 -10.32 4.72 5.32
N GLY A 69 -10.22 5.01 6.62
CA GLY A 69 -11.18 5.83 7.32
C GLY A 69 -11.20 7.28 6.80
N ARG A 70 -12.17 8.06 7.28
CA ARG A 70 -12.37 9.46 6.85
C ARG A 70 -11.91 10.48 7.88
N LYS A 71 -11.66 10.03 9.12
CA LYS A 71 -11.38 10.88 10.27
C LYS A 71 -10.02 10.53 10.86
N VAL A 72 -9.33 11.54 11.35
CA VAL A 72 -8.09 11.41 12.12
C VAL A 72 -8.27 10.41 13.26
N GLY A 73 -7.24 9.59 13.47
CA GLY A 73 -7.25 8.50 14.45
C GLY A 73 -7.85 7.19 13.91
N GLN A 74 -8.43 7.20 12.70
CA GLN A 74 -8.75 5.99 11.95
C GLN A 74 -7.57 5.61 11.02
N PRO A 75 -7.49 4.34 10.60
CA PRO A 75 -6.54 3.94 9.56
C PRO A 75 -6.69 4.81 8.31
N ASP A 76 -5.58 5.16 7.65
CA ASP A 76 -5.59 6.01 6.47
C ASP A 76 -5.00 5.31 5.24
N ASN A 77 -4.74 6.05 4.17
CA ASN A 77 -4.16 5.51 2.94
C ASN A 77 -2.90 4.67 3.19
N ARG A 78 -2.01 5.08 4.11
CA ARG A 78 -0.75 4.37 4.39
C ARG A 78 -1.03 3.00 5.02
N ASP A 79 -2.02 2.90 5.90
CA ASP A 79 -2.47 1.63 6.45
C ASP A 79 -2.96 0.68 5.35
N SER A 80 -3.80 1.17 4.42
CA SER A 80 -4.30 0.34 3.31
C SER A 80 -3.17 -0.18 2.41
N HIS A 81 -2.14 0.63 2.17
CA HIS A 81 -0.95 0.21 1.41
C HIS A 81 -0.13 -0.84 2.15
N PHE A 82 0.02 -0.72 3.48
CA PHE A 82 0.67 -1.75 4.29
C PHE A 82 -0.09 -3.08 4.25
N TRP A 83 -1.41 -3.06 4.49
CA TRP A 83 -2.23 -4.28 4.45
C TRP A 83 -2.21 -4.92 3.06
N PHE A 84 -2.24 -4.11 2.01
CA PHE A 84 -2.13 -4.59 0.64
C PHE A 84 -0.78 -5.29 0.41
N ALA A 85 0.33 -4.67 0.83
CA ALA A 85 1.65 -5.27 0.70
C ALA A 85 1.78 -6.59 1.48
N LEU A 86 1.22 -6.66 2.69
CA LEU A 86 1.19 -7.88 3.50
C LEU A 86 0.40 -9.00 2.82
N TYR A 87 -0.85 -8.74 2.40
CA TYR A 87 -1.67 -9.75 1.74
C TYR A 87 -1.08 -10.18 0.40
N TRP A 88 -0.44 -9.26 -0.32
CA TRP A 88 0.23 -9.60 -1.57
C TRP A 88 1.44 -10.51 -1.35
N ALA A 89 2.27 -10.19 -0.36
CA ALA A 89 3.40 -11.04 0.03
C ALA A 89 2.94 -12.43 0.50
N GLU A 90 1.85 -12.51 1.27
CA GLU A 90 1.26 -13.77 1.71
C GLU A 90 0.74 -14.61 0.55
N ALA A 91 0.02 -14.00 -0.39
CA ALA A 91 -0.46 -14.68 -1.60
C ALA A 91 0.71 -15.20 -2.46
N LEU A 92 1.77 -14.40 -2.61
CA LEU A 92 2.98 -14.79 -3.35
C LEU A 92 3.77 -15.91 -2.65
N ALA A 93 3.78 -15.93 -1.32
CA ALA A 93 4.41 -16.98 -0.53
C ALA A 93 3.60 -18.30 -0.55
N ALA A 94 2.27 -18.22 -0.70
CA ALA A 94 1.38 -19.37 -0.62
C ALA A 94 1.11 -20.08 -1.97
N GLN A 95 1.31 -19.40 -3.10
CA GLN A 95 1.14 -20.02 -4.42
C GLN A 95 2.16 -21.13 -4.71
N ASP A 96 1.80 -22.07 -5.58
CA ASP A 96 2.54 -23.29 -5.91
C ASP A 96 3.06 -23.36 -7.36
N ARG A 97 2.90 -22.28 -8.12
CA ARG A 97 3.28 -22.16 -9.54
C ARG A 97 4.74 -21.78 -9.75
N ASP A 98 5.35 -21.02 -8.83
CA ASP A 98 6.76 -20.64 -8.85
C ASP A 98 7.37 -20.75 -7.44
N ALA A 99 8.09 -21.84 -7.19
CA ALA A 99 8.70 -22.13 -5.89
C ALA A 99 9.82 -21.15 -5.51
N ASP A 100 10.48 -20.50 -6.47
CA ASP A 100 11.51 -19.49 -6.18
C ASP A 100 10.85 -18.22 -5.69
N LEU A 101 9.76 -17.81 -6.36
CA LEU A 101 8.97 -16.64 -5.96
C LEU A 101 8.35 -16.86 -4.57
N ALA A 102 7.77 -18.03 -4.31
CA ALA A 102 7.22 -18.38 -3.01
C ALA A 102 8.28 -18.29 -1.90
N ARG A 103 9.47 -18.89 -2.12
CA ARG A 103 10.58 -18.83 -1.16
C ARG A 103 11.10 -17.42 -0.95
N HIS A 104 11.11 -16.58 -1.98
CA HIS A 104 11.54 -15.19 -1.88
C HIS A 104 10.58 -14.36 -1.02
N PHE A 105 9.26 -14.52 -1.21
CA PHE A 105 8.25 -13.75 -0.49
C PHE A 105 7.92 -14.29 0.91
N ALA A 106 8.16 -15.58 1.19
CA ALA A 106 7.93 -16.17 2.51
C ALA A 106 8.56 -15.38 3.69
N PRO A 107 9.87 -15.02 3.69
CA PRO A 107 10.44 -14.23 4.77
C PRO A 107 9.89 -12.80 4.83
N ILE A 108 9.52 -12.21 3.68
CA ILE A 108 8.94 -10.86 3.61
C ILE A 108 7.54 -10.85 4.23
N ALA A 109 6.69 -11.79 3.83
CA ALA A 109 5.35 -11.98 4.38
C ALA A 109 5.40 -12.18 5.91
N LYS A 110 6.33 -13.02 6.38
CA LYS A 110 6.56 -13.23 7.81
C LYS A 110 6.97 -11.93 8.51
N ALA A 111 7.95 -11.21 7.97
CA ALA A 111 8.43 -9.97 8.58
C ALA A 111 7.33 -8.89 8.66
N LEU A 112 6.54 -8.72 7.60
CA LEU A 112 5.41 -7.79 7.58
C LEU A 112 4.33 -8.20 8.60
N ARG A 113 4.03 -9.49 8.70
CA ARG A 113 3.04 -10.02 9.65
C ARG A 113 3.49 -9.83 11.10
N ASP A 114 4.73 -10.19 11.41
CA ASP A 114 5.29 -10.05 12.76
C ASP A 114 5.37 -8.58 13.20
N ALA A 115 5.58 -7.65 12.26
CA ALA A 115 5.71 -6.23 12.53
C ALA A 115 4.40 -5.44 12.38
N SER A 116 3.25 -6.09 12.13
CA SER A 116 2.00 -5.39 11.74
C SER A 116 1.52 -4.36 12.77
N ASP A 117 1.60 -4.71 14.05
CA ASP A 117 1.14 -3.84 15.13
C ASP A 117 2.06 -2.63 15.31
N THR A 118 3.38 -2.84 15.16
CA THR A 118 4.36 -1.75 15.17
C THR A 118 4.13 -0.80 13.99
N ILE A 119 3.98 -1.34 12.78
CA ILE A 119 3.84 -0.54 11.55
C ILE A 119 2.54 0.29 11.58
N THR A 120 1.42 -0.33 11.95
CA THR A 120 0.13 0.40 12.09
C THR A 120 0.16 1.39 13.25
N GLY A 121 0.88 1.07 14.34
CA GLY A 121 1.17 1.99 15.43
C GLY A 121 1.97 3.23 14.99
N ASP A 122 3.00 3.05 14.17
CA ASP A 122 3.81 4.14 13.61
C ASP A 122 2.96 5.09 12.76
N PHE A 123 2.04 4.57 11.94
CA PHE A 123 1.11 5.38 11.15
C PHE A 123 0.13 6.16 12.03
N ALA A 124 -0.45 5.51 13.04
CA ALA A 124 -1.38 6.15 13.95
C ALA A 124 -0.69 7.27 14.76
N ALA A 125 0.56 7.05 15.20
CA ALA A 125 1.31 7.98 16.05
C ALA A 125 1.59 9.33 15.38
N VAL A 126 1.66 9.39 14.05
CA VAL A 126 1.93 10.65 13.33
C VAL A 126 0.65 11.42 12.96
N GLN A 127 -0.53 10.82 13.10
CA GLN A 127 -1.80 11.49 12.77
C GLN A 127 -2.13 12.61 13.76
N GLY A 128 -2.95 13.57 13.32
CA GLY A 128 -3.46 14.68 14.13
C GLY A 128 -2.54 15.90 14.20
N SER A 129 -1.34 15.81 13.64
CA SER A 129 -0.39 16.93 13.55
C SER A 129 -0.36 17.52 12.14
N ALA A 130 -0.10 18.82 12.04
CA ALA A 130 0.16 19.44 10.74
C ALA A 130 1.49 18.96 10.16
N VAL A 131 1.56 18.84 8.83
CA VAL A 131 2.76 18.41 8.11
C VAL A 131 3.14 19.42 7.04
N ASP A 132 4.44 19.58 6.82
CA ASP A 132 4.98 20.43 5.78
C ASP A 132 5.49 19.57 4.61
N LEU A 133 4.84 19.71 3.45
CA LEU A 133 5.24 19.02 2.22
C LEU A 133 6.25 19.84 1.40
N GLY A 134 6.60 21.06 1.81
CA GLY A 134 7.49 21.95 1.06
C GLY A 134 6.87 22.55 -0.21
N GLY A 135 5.55 22.41 -0.40
CA GLY A 135 4.82 22.91 -1.54
C GLY A 135 3.40 22.34 -1.63
N TYR A 136 2.69 22.65 -2.72
CA TYR A 136 1.38 22.08 -3.02
C TYR A 136 1.35 21.44 -4.42
N TYR A 137 1.61 22.23 -5.47
CA TYR A 137 1.71 21.71 -6.84
C TYR A 137 3.06 21.04 -7.12
N HIS A 138 4.11 21.51 -6.44
CA HIS A 138 5.46 20.98 -6.53
C HIS A 138 6.01 20.90 -5.11
N THR A 139 5.80 19.76 -4.47
CA THR A 139 6.25 19.49 -3.10
C THR A 139 7.75 19.19 -3.09
N ASP A 140 8.37 19.32 -1.92
CA ASP A 140 9.72 18.82 -1.70
C ASP A 140 9.69 17.28 -1.67
N PRO A 141 10.45 16.58 -2.52
CA PRO A 141 10.41 15.12 -2.60
C PRO A 141 10.80 14.43 -1.29
N LYS A 142 11.77 14.99 -0.56
CA LYS A 142 12.24 14.40 0.68
C LYS A 142 11.19 14.56 1.78
N LYS A 143 10.65 15.76 1.95
CA LYS A 143 9.56 16.01 2.92
C LYS A 143 8.34 15.15 2.63
N THR A 144 7.96 15.03 1.36
CA THR A 144 6.84 14.18 0.95
C THR A 144 7.11 12.72 1.30
N ALA A 145 8.30 12.20 0.98
CA ALA A 145 8.68 10.83 1.30
C ALA A 145 8.70 10.57 2.81
N ASP A 146 9.29 11.47 3.59
CA ASP A 146 9.37 11.35 5.06
C ASP A 146 7.96 11.28 5.69
N VAL A 147 7.01 12.10 5.22
CA VAL A 147 5.62 12.12 5.73
C VAL A 147 4.81 10.91 5.25
N MET A 148 5.00 10.47 3.99
CA MET A 148 4.27 9.35 3.42
C MET A 148 4.79 7.98 3.90
N ARG A 149 6.05 7.90 4.34
CA ARG A 149 6.71 6.67 4.78
C ARG A 149 7.26 6.79 6.22
N PRO A 150 6.42 7.10 7.22
CA PRO A 150 6.88 7.40 8.58
C PRO A 150 7.34 6.16 9.37
N SER A 151 6.90 4.94 8.97
CA SER A 151 7.27 3.70 9.66
C SER A 151 8.67 3.23 9.23
N ALA A 152 9.65 3.39 10.12
CA ALA A 152 10.98 2.83 9.94
C ALA A 152 10.95 1.29 9.91
N ALA A 153 10.04 0.67 10.65
CA ALA A 153 9.84 -0.78 10.64
C ALA A 153 9.43 -1.28 9.25
N LEU A 154 8.45 -0.64 8.62
CA LEU A 154 8.04 -0.97 7.25
C LEU A 154 9.18 -0.71 6.26
N ASN A 155 9.81 0.46 6.33
CA ASN A 155 10.90 0.83 5.44
C ASN A 155 12.10 -0.12 5.55
N GLY A 156 12.36 -0.71 6.71
CA GLY A 156 13.41 -1.72 6.86
C GLY A 156 13.12 -3.07 6.19
N ILE A 157 11.85 -3.35 5.84
CA ILE A 157 11.43 -4.60 5.20
C ILE A 157 11.38 -4.45 3.67
N ILE A 158 10.85 -3.33 3.17
CA ILE A 158 10.56 -3.13 1.73
C ILE A 158 11.33 -1.97 1.08
N GLY A 159 12.09 -1.18 1.85
CA GLY A 159 12.67 0.10 1.45
C GLY A 159 14.12 0.07 1.05
#